data_AF-A0A926BJQ4-F1
#
_entry.id   AF-A0A926BJQ4-F1
#
_cell.length_a   1.000
_cell.length_b   1.000
_cell.length_c   1.000
_cell.angle_alpha   90.00
_cell.angle_beta   90.00
_cell.angle_gamma   90.00
#
_symmetry.space_group_name_H-M   'P 1'
#
loop_
_entity.id
_entity.type
_entity.pdbx_description
1 polymer ?
#
loop_
_entity_poly.entity_id
_entity_poly.type
_entity_poly.pdbx_seq_one_letter_code
_entity_poly.pdbx_strand_id
1 'polypeptide(L)'
;VIGLDAPGNAVVLPLLATQILWVNLVTDGAPALALGVDRAESGLMARSPRPVGEGVTTARMWAGVVFVGVIMAVGTLLVLDASLPGGLIAGTGSLRYGQTMAFTTLVLFQLFNVFNARSGEQSAFVGLFHNRYLWGAVGLSLALQIVVIYTPFLQNAFSTVSLSGSDWLRCAGVASSVLWLREISKAVVRAVDKRRNR
;
A
#
# COMPACT_ATOMS: atom_id res chain seq x y z
N VAL A 1 31.32 3.02 11.45
CA VAL A 1 30.73 3.63 10.23
C VAL A 1 29.45 2.86 9.96
N ILE A 2 28.29 3.50 10.13
CA ILE A 2 27.00 2.91 9.77
C ILE A 2 26.77 3.34 8.33
N GLY A 3 26.89 2.39 7.40
CA GLY A 3 26.88 2.71 5.99
C GLY A 3 27.07 1.46 5.18
N LEU A 4 26.01 1.09 4.48
CA LEU A 4 25.92 0.12 3.40
C LEU A 4 27.21 0.13 2.53
N ASP A 5 28.10 -0.83 2.73
CA ASP A 5 29.28 -0.97 1.90
C ASP A 5 28.92 -1.68 0.58
N ALA A 6 28.70 -0.88 -0.46
CA ALA A 6 28.95 -1.28 -1.84
C ALA A 6 30.20 -0.52 -2.33
N PRO A 7 31.16 -1.17 -3.02
CA PRO A 7 32.36 -0.49 -3.49
C PRO A 7 31.97 0.57 -4.52
N GLY A 8 32.00 1.83 -4.09
CA GLY A 8 31.74 3.02 -4.92
C GLY A 8 30.38 3.65 -4.67
N ASN A 9 30.31 4.59 -3.72
CA ASN A 9 29.43 5.79 -3.65
C ASN A 9 28.02 5.72 -4.28
N ALA A 10 27.35 4.56 -4.26
CA ALA A 10 26.07 4.35 -4.92
C ALA A 10 24.97 4.30 -3.86
N VAL A 11 24.06 5.26 -3.91
CA VAL A 11 22.82 5.25 -3.14
C VAL A 11 22.04 3.99 -3.53
N VAL A 12 21.77 3.11 -2.55
CA VAL A 12 20.91 1.95 -2.75
C VAL A 12 19.50 2.45 -3.08
N LEU A 13 19.06 2.23 -4.32
CA LEU A 13 17.72 2.57 -4.76
C LEU A 13 16.72 1.54 -4.20
N PRO A 14 15.73 1.96 -3.36
CA PRO A 14 14.77 1.03 -2.78
C PRO A 14 13.91 0.30 -3.81
N LEU A 15 13.55 1.01 -4.88
CA LEU A 15 12.68 0.55 -5.95
C LEU A 15 13.24 1.00 -7.29
N LEU A 16 13.10 0.15 -8.30
CA LEU A 16 13.47 0.49 -9.68
C LEU A 16 12.34 1.24 -10.38
N ALA A 17 12.67 2.03 -11.40
CA ALA A 17 11.69 2.75 -12.20
C ALA A 17 10.65 1.80 -12.85
N THR A 18 11.08 0.61 -13.29
CA THR A 18 10.20 -0.42 -13.85
C THR A 18 9.21 -0.94 -12.80
N GLN A 19 9.65 -1.14 -11.56
CA GLN A 19 8.79 -1.55 -10.45
C GLN A 19 7.75 -0.49 -10.11
N ILE A 20 8.13 0.79 -10.10
CA ILE A 20 7.20 1.91 -9.87
C ILE A 20 6.16 2.01 -11.02
N LEU A 21 6.58 1.82 -12.27
CA LEU A 21 5.67 1.79 -13.41
C LEU A 21 4.64 0.67 -13.28
N TRP A 22 5.07 -0.52 -12.86
CA TRP A 22 4.19 -1.65 -12.62
C TRP A 22 3.13 -1.36 -11.56
N VAL A 23 3.58 -0.80 -10.43
CA VAL A 23 2.73 -0.39 -9.30
C VAL A 23 1.63 0.57 -9.78
N ASN A 24 2.00 1.65 -10.48
CA ASN A 24 1.05 2.66 -10.92
C ASN A 24 0.11 2.17 -12.02
N LEU A 25 0.60 1.33 -12.95
CA LEU A 25 -0.17 0.90 -14.12
C LEU A 25 -1.12 -0.25 -13.80
N VAL A 26 -0.61 -1.27 -13.13
CA VAL A 26 -1.32 -2.55 -12.95
C VAL A 26 -1.96 -2.60 -11.57
N THR A 27 -1.14 -2.42 -10.55
CA THR A 27 -1.55 -2.66 -9.16
C THR A 27 -2.53 -1.62 -8.65
N ASP A 28 -2.33 -0.33 -8.95
CA ASP A 28 -3.25 0.74 -8.58
C ASP A 28 -4.39 0.92 -9.60
N GLY A 29 -4.13 0.65 -10.88
CA GLY A 29 -5.10 0.85 -11.96
C GLY A 29 -6.35 -0.04 -11.82
N ALA A 30 -6.16 -1.35 -11.64
CA ALA A 30 -7.29 -2.29 -11.56
C ALA A 30 -8.21 -2.03 -10.34
N PRO A 31 -7.69 -1.83 -9.11
CA PRO A 31 -8.51 -1.46 -7.97
C PRO A 31 -9.17 -0.09 -8.10
N ALA A 32 -8.49 0.91 -8.69
CA ALA A 32 -9.09 2.23 -8.90
C ALA A 32 -10.32 2.15 -9.81
N LEU A 33 -10.25 1.36 -10.89
CA LEU A 33 -11.41 1.09 -11.75
C LEU A 33 -12.53 0.35 -11.00
N ALA A 34 -12.17 -0.62 -10.14
CA ALA A 34 -13.14 -1.36 -9.33
C ALA A 34 -13.82 -0.50 -8.24
N LEU A 35 -13.13 0.51 -7.71
CA LEU A 35 -13.71 1.51 -6.80
C LEU A 35 -14.67 2.45 -7.53
N GLY A 36 -14.42 2.75 -8.81
CA GLY A 36 -15.30 3.59 -9.63
C GLY A 36 -16.70 3.01 -9.85
N VAL A 37 -16.85 1.68 -9.73
CA VAL A 37 -18.15 0.98 -9.87
C VAL A 37 -18.75 0.58 -8.52
N ASP A 38 -18.18 1.02 -7.41
CA ASP A 38 -18.70 0.72 -6.08
C ASP A 38 -20.03 1.43 -5.81
N ARG A 39 -20.88 0.82 -4.98
CA ARG A 39 -22.20 1.39 -4.68
C ARG A 39 -22.08 2.64 -3.82
N ALA A 40 -22.96 3.60 -4.06
CA ALA A 40 -23.06 4.80 -3.23
C ALA A 40 -23.29 4.47 -1.75
N GLU A 41 -22.68 5.26 -0.87
CA GLU A 41 -22.79 5.11 0.58
C GLU A 41 -24.24 5.28 1.06
N SER A 42 -24.64 4.51 2.09
CA SER A 42 -25.95 4.68 2.72
C SER A 42 -26.12 6.09 3.28
N GLY A 43 -27.26 6.71 2.99
CA GLY A 43 -27.53 8.08 3.43
C GLY A 43 -26.84 9.17 2.60
N LEU A 44 -26.24 8.87 1.45
CA LEU A 44 -25.67 9.88 0.54
C LEU A 44 -26.67 10.98 0.20
N MET A 45 -27.91 10.60 -0.14
CA MET A 45 -28.98 11.54 -0.50
C MET A 45 -29.54 12.34 0.69
N ALA A 46 -29.20 11.95 1.93
CA ALA A 46 -29.60 12.67 3.14
C ALA A 46 -28.57 13.72 3.58
N ARG A 47 -27.38 13.75 2.95
CA ARG A 47 -26.35 14.76 3.22
C ARG A 47 -26.62 16.02 2.41
N SER A 48 -26.32 17.18 2.99
CA SER A 48 -26.40 18.46 2.28
C SER A 48 -25.45 18.48 1.07
N PRO A 49 -25.82 19.15 -0.04
CA PRO A 49 -24.94 19.30 -1.20
C PRO A 49 -23.59 19.91 -0.82
N ARG A 50 -22.52 19.46 -1.49
CA ARG A 50 -21.18 20.02 -1.29
C ARG A 50 -21.15 21.52 -1.69
N PRO A 51 -20.53 22.40 -0.89
CA PRO A 51 -20.39 23.81 -1.23
C PRO A 51 -19.52 24.00 -2.48
N VAL A 52 -19.93 24.93 -3.35
CA VAL A 52 -19.34 25.15 -4.68
C VAL A 52 -17.86 25.59 -4.62
N GLY A 53 -17.45 26.20 -3.50
CA GLY A 53 -16.06 26.63 -3.27
C GLY A 53 -15.16 25.56 -2.64
N GLU A 54 -15.68 24.38 -2.32
CA GLU A 54 -14.87 23.30 -1.75
C GLU A 54 -14.14 22.54 -2.85
N GLY A 55 -12.80 22.50 -2.77
CA GLY A 55 -11.98 21.74 -3.69
C GLY A 55 -12.25 20.22 -3.63
N VAL A 56 -12.00 19.53 -4.73
CA VAL A 56 -12.12 18.05 -4.80
C VAL A 56 -11.24 17.37 -3.75
N THR A 57 -10.02 17.90 -3.54
CA THR A 57 -9.09 17.45 -2.51
C THR A 57 -9.08 18.42 -1.34
N THR A 58 -9.61 17.99 -0.20
CA THR A 58 -9.65 18.80 1.02
C THR A 58 -8.35 18.64 1.81
N ALA A 59 -8.01 19.61 2.67
CA ALA A 59 -6.83 19.52 3.55
C ALA A 59 -6.87 18.27 4.44
N ARG A 60 -8.06 17.86 4.90
CA ARG A 60 -8.28 16.63 5.66
C ARG A 60 -7.96 15.38 4.83
N MET A 61 -8.33 15.37 3.55
CA MET A 61 -7.99 14.28 2.63
C MET A 61 -6.47 14.20 2.42
N TRP A 62 -5.81 15.34 2.17
CA TRP A 62 -4.35 15.42 2.04
C TRP A 62 -3.60 14.92 3.28
N ALA A 63 -4.01 15.33 4.48
CA ALA A 63 -3.45 14.83 5.72
C ALA A 63 -3.58 13.30 5.83
N GLY A 64 -4.70 12.74 5.37
CA GLY A 64 -4.90 11.31 5.31
C GLY A 64 -3.98 10.60 4.31
N VAL A 65 -3.78 11.18 3.12
CA VAL A 65 -2.87 10.65 2.09
C VAL A 65 -1.42 10.67 2.59
N VAL A 66 -0.97 11.78 3.18
CA VAL A 66 0.38 11.90 3.76
C VAL A 66 0.57 10.88 4.88
N PHE A 67 -0.40 10.72 5.77
CA PHE A 67 -0.33 9.75 6.84
C PHE A 67 -0.15 8.30 6.33
N VAL A 68 -0.97 7.90 5.36
CA VAL A 68 -0.85 6.57 4.73
C VAL A 68 0.49 6.43 3.99
N GLY A 69 0.88 7.46 3.24
CA GLY A 69 2.15 7.47 2.50
C GLY A 69 3.36 7.32 3.41
N VAL A 70 3.38 7.98 4.57
CA VAL A 70 4.45 7.84 5.57
C VAL A 70 4.50 6.42 6.12
N ILE A 71 3.35 5.82 6.45
CA ILE A 71 3.29 4.42 6.93
C ILE A 71 3.86 3.47 5.88
N MET A 72 3.44 3.62 4.62
CA MET A 72 3.92 2.80 3.51
C MET A 72 5.42 2.99 3.28
N ALA A 73 5.91 4.23 3.30
CA ALA A 73 7.32 4.53 3.11
C ALA A 73 8.18 3.92 4.23
N VAL A 74 7.82 4.16 5.49
CA VAL A 74 8.54 3.62 6.64
C VAL A 74 8.51 2.09 6.62
N GLY A 75 7.34 1.47 6.43
CA GLY A 75 7.23 0.01 6.38
C GLY A 75 8.04 -0.62 5.25
N THR A 76 8.01 -0.02 4.05
CA THR A 76 8.75 -0.52 2.89
C THR A 76 10.26 -0.38 3.08
N LEU A 77 10.72 0.75 3.63
CA LEU A 77 12.13 0.98 3.93
C LEU A 77 12.65 0.06 5.05
N LEU A 78 11.83 -0.21 6.07
CA LEU A 78 12.18 -1.17 7.12
C LEU A 78 12.31 -2.59 6.58
N VAL A 79 11.41 -3.01 5.68
CA VAL A 79 11.52 -4.33 5.04
C VAL A 79 12.76 -4.42 4.16
N LEU A 80 13.10 -3.35 3.43
CA LEU A 80 14.32 -3.27 2.65
C LEU A 80 15.56 -3.41 3.54
N ASP A 81 15.63 -2.60 4.61
CA ASP A 81 16.75 -2.59 5.56
C ASP A 81 16.93 -3.97 6.21
N ALA A 82 15.83 -4.60 6.68
CA ALA A 82 15.86 -5.94 7.25
C ALA A 82 16.26 -7.05 6.27
N SER A 83 16.19 -6.78 4.97
CA SER A 83 16.55 -7.75 3.93
C SER A 83 18.02 -7.63 3.48
N LEU A 84 18.70 -6.54 3.83
CA LEU A 84 20.07 -6.24 3.38
C LEU A 84 21.11 -6.47 4.50
N PRO A 85 22.33 -6.92 4.16
CA PRO A 85 23.44 -6.98 5.09
C PRO A 85 23.94 -5.58 5.44
N GLY A 86 24.22 -5.35 6.72
CA GLY A 86 24.70 -4.06 7.23
C GLY A 86 23.62 -3.02 7.53
N GLY A 87 22.33 -3.40 7.46
CA GLY A 87 21.21 -2.58 7.92
C GLY A 87 21.09 -2.51 9.45
N LEU A 88 20.12 -1.74 9.95
CA LEU A 88 19.80 -1.68 11.40
C LEU A 88 19.28 -3.03 11.91
N ILE A 89 18.69 -3.83 11.01
CA ILE A 89 18.24 -5.20 11.25
C ILE A 89 19.15 -6.13 10.44
N ALA A 90 19.71 -7.16 11.09
CA ALA A 90 20.66 -8.07 10.45
C ALA A 90 20.00 -8.93 9.34
N GLY A 91 20.06 -8.45 8.11
CA GLY A 91 19.72 -9.21 6.90
C GLY A 91 20.94 -9.89 6.28
N THR A 92 20.73 -10.94 5.49
CA THR A 92 21.79 -11.64 4.74
C THR A 92 21.48 -11.73 3.24
N GLY A 93 20.53 -10.93 2.74
CA GLY A 93 20.05 -10.98 1.37
C GLY A 93 20.92 -10.20 0.37
N SER A 94 20.67 -10.41 -0.92
CA SER A 94 21.26 -9.57 -1.97
C SER A 94 20.47 -8.27 -2.17
N LEU A 95 21.07 -7.27 -2.83
CA LEU A 95 20.37 -6.03 -3.19
C LEU A 95 19.07 -6.30 -3.95
N ARG A 96 19.12 -7.20 -4.94
CA ARG A 96 17.97 -7.60 -5.76
C ARG A 96 16.87 -8.25 -4.92
N TYR A 97 17.26 -9.03 -3.90
CA TYR A 97 16.32 -9.62 -2.94
C TYR A 97 15.63 -8.55 -2.09
N GLY A 98 16.38 -7.61 -1.52
CA GLY A 98 15.82 -6.49 -0.76
C GLY A 98 14.87 -5.62 -1.58
N GLN A 99 15.22 -5.30 -2.83
CA GLN A 99 14.35 -4.56 -3.75
C GLN A 99 13.07 -5.33 -4.07
N THR A 100 13.14 -6.66 -4.20
CA THR A 100 11.95 -7.49 -4.43
C THR A 100 11.03 -7.53 -3.20
N MET A 101 11.62 -7.59 -2.00
CA MET A 101 10.90 -7.51 -0.73
C MET A 101 10.19 -6.15 -0.58
N ALA A 102 10.88 -5.06 -0.88
CA ALA A 102 10.33 -3.70 -0.87
C ALA A 102 9.19 -3.55 -1.89
N PHE A 103 9.42 -3.98 -3.13
CA PHE A 103 8.43 -3.96 -4.20
C PHE A 103 7.16 -4.74 -3.85
N THR A 104 7.31 -5.96 -3.35
CA THR A 104 6.17 -6.82 -2.96
C THR A 104 5.43 -6.24 -1.75
N THR A 105 6.15 -5.66 -0.79
CA THR A 105 5.55 -4.99 0.37
C THR A 105 4.74 -3.78 -0.06
N LEU A 106 5.25 -2.96 -0.98
CA LEU A 106 4.55 -1.79 -1.50
C LEU A 106 3.26 -2.18 -2.24
N VAL A 107 3.32 -3.22 -3.08
CA VAL A 107 2.14 -3.78 -3.76
C VAL A 107 1.09 -4.25 -2.74
N LEU A 108 1.51 -4.99 -1.71
CA LEU A 108 0.60 -5.43 -0.65
C LEU A 108 0.01 -4.25 0.13
N PHE A 109 0.81 -3.22 0.42
CA PHE A 109 0.33 -1.99 1.06
C PHE A 109 -0.80 -1.34 0.26
N GLN A 110 -0.68 -1.30 -1.07
CA GLN A 110 -1.73 -0.76 -1.94
C GLN A 110 -2.99 -1.61 -1.91
N LEU A 111 -2.86 -2.94 -2.01
CA LEU A 111 -4.01 -3.85 -1.91
C LEU A 111 -4.75 -3.66 -0.59
N PHE A 112 -4.04 -3.50 0.52
CA PHE A 112 -4.64 -3.17 1.81
C PHE A 112 -5.24 -1.76 1.85
N ASN A 113 -4.54 -0.78 1.31
CA ASN A 113 -5.00 0.61 1.29
C ASN A 113 -6.27 0.81 0.46
N VAL A 114 -6.48 0.01 -0.59
CA VAL A 114 -7.71 0.02 -1.40
C VAL A 114 -8.96 -0.20 -0.53
N PHE A 115 -8.90 -1.11 0.45
CA PHE A 115 -10.02 -1.33 1.38
C PHE A 115 -10.25 -0.12 2.29
N ASN A 116 -9.18 0.56 2.70
CA ASN A 116 -9.27 1.79 3.49
C ASN A 116 -9.83 2.99 2.68
N ALA A 117 -9.45 3.07 1.41
CA ALA A 117 -9.83 4.14 0.48
C ALA A 117 -11.29 4.06 0.04
N ARG A 118 -11.89 2.86 0.11
CA ARG A 118 -13.29 2.60 -0.25
C ARG A 118 -14.30 3.48 0.50
N SER A 119 -14.06 3.78 1.78
CA SER A 119 -14.91 4.70 2.54
C SER A 119 -14.10 5.71 3.32
N GLY A 120 -14.37 6.99 3.08
CA GLY A 120 -13.74 8.10 3.81
C GLY A 120 -14.19 8.21 5.27
N GLU A 121 -15.43 7.82 5.59
CA GLU A 121 -16.04 8.02 6.91
C GLU A 121 -16.51 6.74 7.61
N GLN A 122 -16.87 5.69 6.87
CA GLN A 122 -17.24 4.39 7.44
C GLN A 122 -16.03 3.47 7.58
N SER A 123 -16.18 2.45 8.43
CA SER A 123 -15.13 1.46 8.67
C SER A 123 -14.86 0.67 7.40
N ALA A 124 -13.59 0.37 7.11
CA ALA A 124 -13.20 -0.42 5.94
C ALA A 124 -13.87 -1.81 5.89
N PHE A 125 -14.32 -2.30 7.06
CA PHE A 125 -14.96 -3.61 7.21
C PHE A 125 -16.46 -3.63 6.88
N VAL A 126 -17.12 -2.47 6.73
CA VAL A 126 -18.55 -2.42 6.42
C VAL A 126 -18.77 -2.80 4.95
N GLY A 127 -19.48 -3.91 4.73
CA GLY A 127 -19.83 -4.37 3.39
C GLY A 127 -18.64 -4.92 2.58
N LEU A 128 -17.59 -5.41 3.24
CA LEU A 128 -16.33 -5.88 2.64
C LEU A 128 -16.55 -6.84 1.44
N PHE A 129 -17.57 -7.70 1.50
CA PHE A 129 -17.88 -8.69 0.45
C PHE A 129 -18.94 -8.25 -0.57
N HIS A 130 -19.44 -7.02 -0.50
CA HIS A 130 -20.52 -6.57 -1.38
C HIS A 130 -20.03 -6.20 -2.79
N ASN A 131 -18.76 -5.76 -2.91
CA ASN A 131 -18.14 -5.42 -4.19
C ASN A 131 -17.25 -6.56 -4.69
N ARG A 132 -17.85 -7.45 -5.50
CA ARG A 132 -17.14 -8.57 -6.15
C ARG A 132 -16.05 -8.12 -7.13
N TYR A 133 -16.20 -6.94 -7.74
CA TYR A 133 -15.20 -6.39 -8.66
C TYR A 133 -13.95 -5.94 -7.92
N LEU A 134 -14.08 -5.40 -6.72
CA LEU A 134 -12.95 -5.04 -5.86
C LEU A 134 -12.11 -6.27 -5.51
N TRP A 135 -12.76 -7.35 -5.09
CA TRP A 135 -12.08 -8.62 -4.82
C TRP A 135 -11.46 -9.23 -6.08
N GLY A 136 -12.13 -9.13 -7.23
CA GLY A 136 -11.58 -9.51 -8.52
C GLY A 136 -10.32 -8.73 -8.88
N ALA A 137 -10.33 -7.41 -8.68
CA ALA A 137 -9.18 -6.54 -8.92
C ALA A 137 -8.02 -6.85 -7.95
N VAL A 138 -8.30 -7.05 -6.66
CA VAL A 138 -7.28 -7.43 -5.67
C VAL A 138 -6.67 -8.80 -6.01
N GLY A 139 -7.50 -9.78 -6.36
CA GLY A 139 -7.06 -11.11 -6.77
C GLY A 139 -6.23 -11.07 -8.07
N LEU A 140 -6.66 -10.28 -9.05
CA LEU A 140 -5.93 -10.09 -10.30
C LEU A 140 -4.58 -9.41 -10.06
N SER A 141 -4.54 -8.33 -9.28
CA SER A 141 -3.29 -7.63 -8.94
C SER A 141 -2.32 -8.55 -8.20
N LEU A 142 -2.81 -9.39 -7.27
CA LEU A 142 -1.98 -10.36 -6.58
C LEU A 142 -1.46 -11.47 -7.53
N ALA A 143 -2.31 -11.97 -8.42
CA ALA A 143 -1.92 -12.97 -9.41
C ALA A 143 -0.86 -12.42 -10.36
N LEU A 144 -1.03 -11.19 -10.85
CA LEU A 144 -0.06 -10.51 -11.70
C LEU A 144 1.25 -10.26 -10.96
N GLN A 145 1.20 -9.92 -9.66
CA GLN A 145 2.41 -9.80 -8.84
C GLN A 145 3.18 -11.12 -8.76
N ILE A 146 2.49 -12.23 -8.51
CA ILE A 146 3.08 -13.58 -8.50
C ILE A 146 3.73 -13.88 -9.87
N VAL A 147 3.04 -13.60 -10.96
CA VAL A 147 3.57 -13.81 -12.32
C VAL A 147 4.87 -13.03 -12.54
N VAL A 148 4.94 -11.76 -12.12
CA VAL A 148 6.16 -10.94 -12.27
C VAL A 148 7.34 -11.49 -11.48
N ILE A 149 7.12 -11.98 -10.25
CA ILE A 149 8.21 -12.43 -9.39
C ILE A 149 8.63 -13.89 -9.60
N TYR A 150 7.85 -14.72 -10.30
CA TYR A 150 8.19 -16.13 -10.55
C TYR A 150 8.45 -16.46 -12.02
N THR A 151 8.10 -15.58 -12.96
CA THR A 151 8.35 -15.80 -14.39
C THR A 151 9.76 -15.31 -14.76
N PRO A 152 10.68 -16.17 -15.24
CA PRO A 152 12.08 -15.79 -15.48
C PRO A 152 12.27 -14.60 -16.44
N PHE A 153 11.42 -14.50 -17.47
CA PHE A 153 11.43 -13.37 -18.41
C PHE A 153 11.13 -12.04 -17.71
N LEU A 154 10.09 -12.02 -16.85
CA LEU A 154 9.68 -10.82 -16.11
C LEU A 154 10.65 -10.52 -14.97
N GLN A 155 11.21 -11.55 -14.32
CA GLN A 155 12.23 -11.36 -13.29
C GLN A 155 13.42 -10.55 -13.79
N ASN A 156 13.86 -10.78 -15.03
CA ASN A 156 14.93 -9.99 -15.64
C ASN A 156 14.50 -8.55 -15.96
N ALA A 157 13.29 -8.35 -16.48
CA ALA A 157 12.78 -7.01 -16.80
C ALA A 157 12.58 -6.12 -15.55
N PHE A 158 12.11 -6.71 -14.45
CA PHE A 158 11.82 -5.99 -13.19
C PHE A 158 12.94 -6.11 -12.16
N SER A 159 14.04 -6.80 -12.50
CA SER A 159 15.13 -7.13 -11.59
C SER A 159 14.62 -7.73 -10.27
N THR A 160 13.69 -8.68 -10.34
CA THR A 160 13.14 -9.37 -9.17
C THR A 160 13.77 -10.76 -8.99
N VAL A 161 13.61 -11.33 -7.80
CA VAL A 161 13.97 -12.71 -7.47
C VAL A 161 12.77 -13.46 -6.89
N SER A 162 12.82 -14.79 -6.88
CA SER A 162 11.78 -15.58 -6.23
C SER A 162 11.79 -15.35 -4.71
N LEU A 163 10.59 -15.18 -4.14
CA LEU A 163 10.40 -15.06 -2.71
C LEU A 163 9.94 -16.40 -2.12
N SER A 164 10.32 -16.68 -0.88
CA SER A 164 9.79 -17.82 -0.12
C SER A 164 8.41 -17.50 0.46
N GLY A 165 7.67 -18.52 0.91
CA GLY A 165 6.40 -18.29 1.62
C GLY A 165 6.56 -17.47 2.90
N SER A 166 7.70 -17.60 3.59
CA SER A 166 8.01 -16.83 4.80
C SER A 166 8.20 -15.33 4.51
N ASP A 167 8.72 -15.02 3.32
CA ASP A 167 8.94 -13.65 2.87
C ASP A 167 7.62 -12.96 2.56
N TRP A 168 6.72 -13.68 1.89
CA TRP A 168 5.35 -13.23 1.68
C TRP A 168 4.62 -12.93 2.99
N LEU A 169 4.78 -13.79 4.02
CA LEU A 169 4.18 -13.56 5.34
C LEU A 169 4.77 -12.32 6.02
N ARG A 170 6.07 -12.09 5.92
CA ARG A 170 6.72 -10.87 6.46
C ARG A 170 6.21 -9.61 5.75
N CYS A 171 6.17 -9.62 4.42
CA CYS A 171 5.65 -8.51 3.62
C CYS A 171 4.18 -8.24 3.95
N ALA A 172 3.34 -9.29 4.02
CA ALA A 172 1.92 -9.16 4.36
C ALA A 172 1.71 -8.67 5.80
N GLY A 173 2.52 -9.14 6.75
CA GLY A 173 2.48 -8.70 8.14
C GLY A 173 2.74 -7.20 8.26
N VAL A 174 3.82 -6.71 7.65
CA VAL A 174 4.15 -5.28 7.63
C VAL A 174 3.09 -4.50 6.85
N ALA A 175 2.67 -4.99 5.68
CA ALA A 175 1.71 -4.30 4.84
C ALA A 175 0.33 -4.16 5.51
N SER A 176 -0.08 -5.14 6.32
CA SER A 176 -1.34 -5.10 7.07
C SER A 176 -1.41 -3.94 8.08
N SER A 177 -0.26 -3.42 8.53
CA SER A 177 -0.20 -2.29 9.48
C SER A 177 -0.95 -1.06 8.98
N VAL A 178 -1.02 -0.83 7.66
CA VAL A 178 -1.74 0.31 7.09
C VAL A 178 -3.26 0.21 7.34
N LEU A 179 -3.82 -1.00 7.35
CA LEU A 179 -5.23 -1.21 7.72
C LEU A 179 -5.48 -0.79 9.16
N TRP A 180 -4.69 -1.35 10.07
CA TRP A 180 -4.85 -1.12 11.51
C TRP A 180 -4.67 0.35 11.88
N LEU A 181 -3.58 0.96 11.43
CA LEU A 181 -3.27 2.36 11.74
C LEU A 181 -4.32 3.33 11.16
N ARG A 182 -4.84 3.03 9.97
CA ARG A 182 -5.89 3.86 9.36
C ARG A 182 -7.23 3.71 10.07
N GLU A 183 -7.61 2.49 10.45
CA GLU A 183 -8.86 2.26 11.17
C GLU A 183 -8.82 2.89 12.57
N ILE A 184 -7.67 2.81 13.27
CA ILE A 184 -7.46 3.52 14.55
C ILE A 184 -7.61 5.03 14.35
N SER A 185 -6.97 5.61 13.31
CA SER A 185 -7.10 7.03 13.00
C SER A 185 -8.57 7.44 12.77
N LYS A 186 -9.33 6.66 11.98
CA LYS A 186 -10.77 6.88 11.78
C LYS A 186 -11.55 6.78 13.09
N ALA A 187 -11.26 5.79 13.94
CA ALA A 187 -11.92 5.62 15.23
C ALA A 187 -11.68 6.80 16.18
N VAL A 188 -10.45 7.33 16.23
CA VAL A 188 -10.10 8.51 17.02
C VAL A 188 -10.86 9.74 16.52
N VAL A 189 -10.90 9.99 15.21
CA VAL A 189 -11.65 11.13 14.64
C VAL A 189 -13.14 11.03 14.99
N ARG A 190 -13.76 9.86 14.82
CA ARG A 190 -15.17 9.65 15.20
C ARG A 190 -15.42 9.89 16.69
N ALA A 191 -14.50 9.45 17.56
CA ALA A 191 -14.61 9.65 19.00
C ALA A 191 -14.49 11.13 19.40
N VAL A 192 -13.59 11.88 18.75
CA VAL A 192 -13.40 13.32 18.99
C VAL A 192 -14.59 14.14 18.50
N ASP A 193 -15.10 13.87 17.30
CA ASP A 193 -16.28 14.58 16.75
C ASP A 193 -17.55 14.30 17.59
N LYS A 194 -17.71 13.07 18.11
CA LYS A 194 -18.82 12.73 19.03
C LYS A 194 -18.73 13.46 20.38
N ARG A 195 -17.51 13.79 20.84
CA ARG A 195 -17.29 14.59 22.06
C ARG A 195 -17.50 16.09 21.82
N ARG A 196 -17.21 16.61 20.61
CA ARG A 196 -17.43 18.03 20.26
C ARG A 196 -18.90 18.38 20.06
N ASN A 197 -19.73 17.40 19.68
CA ASN A 197 -21.18 17.55 19.49
C ASN A 197 -22.02 17.19 20.74
N ARG A 198 -21.40 16.95 21.90
CA ARG A 198 -22.06 16.82 23.20
C ARG A 198 -21.75 18.04 24.05
#